data_AF-A0A7V3EIK6-F1
#
_entry.id   AF-A0A7V3EIK6-F1
#
_cell.length_a   1.000
_cell.length_b   1.000
_cell.length_c   1.000
_cell.angle_alpha   90.00
_cell.angle_beta   90.00
_cell.angle_gamma   90.00
#
_symmetry.space_group_name_H-M   'P 1'
#
loop_
_entity.id
_entity.type
_entity.pdbx_description
1 polymer ?
#
loop_
_entity_poly.entity_id
_entity_poly.type
_entity_poly.pdbx_seq_one_letter_code
_entity_poly.pdbx_strand_id
1 'polypeptide(L)'
;MIKHAGCLHQASLFQRTIDEFLEETKLDLPTLKKLYELKVLSFDAEKLKAFDEKEITEAKFIKALFYSGLSMEKILFMLGKLEKPYCYSFKEIYWDFENEEWLSIYDLVCKELENYRQEIFEELIEDKELFKEALSNFVDTKREEEDMDKYLAYNFGEYIVLKRFGE
;
A
#
# COMPACT_ATOMS: atom_id res chain seq x y z
N MET A 1 8.63 -8.86 -9.73
CA MET A 1 7.47 -8.38 -10.51
C MET A 1 6.23 -8.65 -9.67
N ILE A 2 5.56 -7.62 -9.18
CA ILE A 2 4.42 -7.73 -8.26
C ILE A 2 3.24 -8.33 -9.03
N LYS A 3 2.95 -9.62 -8.80
CA LYS A 3 2.06 -10.42 -9.67
C LYS A 3 0.56 -10.11 -9.52
N HIS A 4 0.17 -9.26 -8.56
CA HIS A 4 -1.25 -9.06 -8.20
C HIS A 4 -1.92 -7.81 -8.79
N ALA A 5 -1.19 -6.97 -9.55
CA ALA A 5 -1.75 -5.73 -10.13
C ALA A 5 -2.78 -5.94 -11.27
N GLY A 6 -3.07 -7.20 -11.65
CA GLY A 6 -3.88 -7.51 -12.84
C GLY A 6 -5.39 -7.30 -12.71
N CYS A 7 -5.92 -7.14 -11.50
CA CYS A 7 -7.36 -7.22 -11.21
C CYS A 7 -8.19 -6.01 -11.73
N LEU A 8 -7.60 -4.82 -11.91
CA LEU A 8 -8.36 -3.60 -12.23
C LEU A 8 -8.52 -3.33 -13.74
N HIS A 9 -8.28 -4.31 -14.61
CA HIS A 9 -8.48 -4.18 -16.05
C HIS A 9 -9.93 -4.47 -16.51
N GLN A 10 -10.78 -4.98 -15.61
CA GLN A 10 -12.19 -5.18 -15.90
C GLN A 10 -12.93 -3.85 -15.78
N ALA A 11 -13.71 -3.50 -16.81
CA ALA A 11 -14.53 -2.29 -16.75
C ALA A 11 -15.54 -2.39 -15.59
N SER A 12 -15.57 -1.38 -14.72
CA SER A 12 -16.57 -1.30 -13.65
C SER A 12 -17.96 -1.17 -14.27
N LEU A 13 -18.93 -1.84 -13.63
CA LEU A 13 -20.34 -1.62 -13.92
C LEU A 13 -20.80 -0.22 -13.52
N PHE A 14 -20.03 0.47 -12.68
CA PHE A 14 -20.31 1.81 -12.16
C PHE A 14 -19.22 2.78 -12.64
N GLN A 15 -19.57 3.55 -13.66
CA GLN A 15 -18.75 4.64 -14.15
C GLN A 15 -19.07 5.92 -13.37
N ARG A 16 -18.04 6.68 -13.01
CA ARG A 16 -18.17 8.00 -12.38
C ARG A 16 -18.19 9.09 -13.45
N THR A 17 -18.99 10.12 -13.21
CA THR A 17 -18.88 11.42 -13.87
C THR A 17 -17.61 12.15 -13.40
N ILE A 18 -17.25 13.25 -14.07
CA ILE A 18 -16.11 14.06 -13.64
C ILE A 18 -16.31 14.60 -12.21
N ASP A 19 -17.53 15.03 -11.85
CA ASP A 19 -17.79 15.61 -10.52
C ASP A 19 -17.61 14.56 -9.41
N GLU A 20 -18.15 13.35 -9.61
CA GLU A 20 -17.97 12.22 -8.69
C GLU A 20 -16.50 11.81 -8.59
N PHE A 21 -15.77 11.80 -9.71
CA PHE A 21 -14.34 11.50 -9.74
C PHE A 21 -13.52 12.51 -8.93
N LEU A 22 -13.77 13.81 -9.10
CA LEU A 22 -13.08 14.87 -8.36
C LEU A 22 -13.43 14.80 -6.87
N GLU A 23 -14.68 14.51 -6.54
CA GLU A 23 -15.12 14.33 -5.16
C GLU A 23 -14.44 13.12 -4.50
N GLU A 24 -14.32 12.00 -5.19
CA GLU A 24 -13.77 10.76 -4.65
C GLU A 24 -12.25 10.81 -4.50
N THR A 25 -11.55 11.38 -5.49
CA THR A 25 -10.09 11.51 -5.48
C THR A 25 -9.63 12.71 -4.63
N LYS A 26 -10.52 13.68 -4.38
CA LYS A 26 -10.22 14.96 -3.72
C LYS A 26 -9.04 15.65 -4.42
N LEU A 27 -9.02 15.60 -5.75
CA LEU A 27 -8.09 16.33 -6.63
C LEU A 27 -8.90 17.32 -7.46
N ASP A 28 -8.26 18.41 -7.87
CA ASP A 28 -8.84 19.35 -8.81
C ASP A 28 -8.36 19.10 -10.25
N LEU A 29 -9.13 19.59 -11.23
CA LEU A 29 -8.83 19.46 -12.66
C LEU A 29 -7.45 20.02 -13.04
N PRO A 30 -7.02 21.22 -12.58
CA PRO A 30 -5.68 21.73 -12.87
C PRO A 30 -4.55 20.79 -12.41
N THR A 31 -4.70 20.17 -11.23
CA THR A 31 -3.72 19.22 -10.70
C THR A 31 -3.65 17.97 -11.56
N LEU A 32 -4.80 17.40 -11.94
CA LEU A 32 -4.87 16.23 -12.81
C LEU A 32 -4.23 16.50 -14.18
N LYS A 33 -4.52 17.67 -14.76
CA LYS A 33 -3.92 18.11 -16.02
C LYS A 33 -2.39 18.19 -15.92
N LYS A 34 -1.88 18.80 -14.85
CA LYS A 34 -0.44 18.90 -14.62
C LYS A 34 0.21 17.52 -14.42
N LEU A 35 -0.44 16.62 -13.69
CA LEU A 35 0.05 15.24 -13.51
C LEU A 35 0.07 14.46 -14.84
N TYR A 36 -0.90 14.69 -15.72
CA TYR A 36 -0.90 14.13 -17.07
C TYR A 36 0.21 14.72 -17.96
N GLU A 37 0.40 16.04 -17.93
CA GLU A 37 1.48 16.73 -18.69
C GLU A 37 2.88 16.26 -18.27
N LEU A 38 3.08 16.00 -16.97
CA LEU A 38 4.32 15.40 -16.44
C LEU A 38 4.47 13.91 -16.79
N LYS A 39 3.53 13.34 -17.55
CA LYS A 39 3.44 11.91 -17.85
C LYS A 39 3.46 11.06 -16.58
N VAL A 40 2.86 11.53 -15.49
CA VAL A 40 2.71 10.75 -14.26
C VAL A 40 1.39 9.99 -14.31
N LEU A 41 0.30 10.69 -14.61
CA LEU A 41 -1.02 10.09 -14.82
C LEU A 41 -1.09 9.41 -16.20
N SER A 42 -1.71 8.24 -16.31
CA SER A 42 -1.82 7.51 -17.58
C SER A 42 -2.89 8.06 -18.54
N PHE A 43 -3.80 8.90 -18.04
CA PHE A 43 -4.96 9.39 -18.78
C PHE A 43 -5.15 10.91 -18.67
N ASP A 44 -5.89 11.46 -19.64
CA ASP A 44 -6.28 12.87 -19.68
C ASP A 44 -7.71 13.03 -19.14
N ALA A 45 -7.84 13.59 -17.93
CA ALA A 45 -9.12 13.79 -17.28
C ALA A 45 -10.06 14.75 -18.04
N GLU A 46 -9.54 15.67 -18.87
CA GLU A 46 -10.38 16.60 -19.65
C GLU A 46 -11.03 15.92 -20.87
N LYS A 47 -10.45 14.80 -21.34
CA LYS A 47 -10.94 14.10 -22.54
C LYS A 47 -11.85 12.92 -22.22
N LEU A 48 -11.81 12.42 -20.99
CA LEU A 48 -12.65 11.30 -20.55
C LEU A 48 -14.08 11.76 -20.27
N LYS A 49 -15.04 11.00 -20.79
CA LYS A 49 -16.47 11.24 -20.53
C LYS A 49 -16.95 10.55 -19.25
N ALA A 50 -16.28 9.47 -18.85
CA ALA A 50 -16.58 8.68 -17.68
C ALA A 50 -15.30 8.06 -17.14
N PHE A 51 -15.26 7.83 -15.83
CA PHE A 51 -14.09 7.32 -15.10
C PHE A 51 -14.43 5.96 -14.50
N ASP A 52 -13.51 5.02 -14.66
CA ASP A 52 -13.59 3.68 -14.10
C ASP A 52 -12.77 3.60 -12.81
N GLU A 53 -12.82 2.45 -12.13
CA GLU A 53 -12.07 2.18 -10.90
C GLU A 53 -10.56 2.29 -11.13
N LYS A 54 -10.08 1.97 -12.34
CA LYS A 54 -8.66 2.09 -12.69
C LYS A 54 -8.18 3.55 -12.65
N GLU A 55 -8.95 4.50 -13.21
CA GLU A 55 -8.59 5.91 -13.20
C GLU A 55 -8.58 6.46 -11.77
N ILE A 56 -9.56 6.03 -10.96
CA ILE A 56 -9.70 6.46 -9.57
C ILE A 56 -8.56 5.91 -8.72
N THR A 57 -8.25 4.62 -8.87
CA THR A 57 -7.15 3.96 -8.15
C THR A 57 -5.83 4.62 -8.49
N GLU A 58 -5.55 4.83 -9.78
CA GLU A 58 -4.34 5.49 -10.23
C GLU A 58 -4.22 6.91 -9.65
N ALA A 59 -5.29 7.71 -9.72
CA ALA A 59 -5.28 9.07 -9.19
C ALA A 59 -5.06 9.11 -7.67
N LYS A 60 -5.71 8.22 -6.91
CA LYS A 60 -5.51 8.11 -5.45
C LYS A 60 -4.09 7.67 -5.10
N PHE A 61 -3.54 6.71 -5.84
CA PHE A 61 -2.18 6.21 -5.62
C PHE A 61 -1.13 7.31 -5.87
N ILE A 62 -1.20 7.98 -7.03
CA ILE A 62 -0.31 9.10 -7.37
C ILE A 62 -0.44 10.21 -6.34
N LYS A 63 -1.67 10.60 -5.97
CA LYS A 63 -1.90 11.60 -4.94
C LYS A 63 -1.19 11.25 -3.64
N ALA A 64 -1.36 10.04 -3.13
CA ALA A 64 -0.73 9.63 -1.88
C ALA A 64 0.80 9.73 -1.94
N LEU A 65 1.44 9.42 -3.08
CA LEU A 65 2.88 9.65 -3.26
C LEU A 65 3.26 11.13 -3.20
N PHE A 66 2.54 12.00 -3.91
CA PHE A 66 2.84 13.43 -3.93
C PHE A 66 2.59 14.11 -2.58
N TYR A 67 1.69 13.57 -1.76
CA TYR A 67 1.38 14.06 -0.42
C TYR A 67 2.24 13.41 0.69
N SER A 68 3.14 12.48 0.34
CA SER A 68 4.01 11.78 1.29
C SER A 68 5.16 12.65 1.83
N GLY A 69 5.39 13.83 1.26
CA GLY A 69 6.52 14.70 1.61
C GLY A 69 7.84 14.31 0.94
N LEU A 70 7.86 13.26 0.11
CA LEU A 70 9.02 12.88 -0.69
C LEU A 70 9.32 13.93 -1.76
N SER A 71 10.60 14.04 -2.12
CA SER A 71 11.01 14.90 -3.24
C SER A 71 10.43 14.39 -4.55
N MET A 72 10.19 15.31 -5.49
CA MET A 72 9.67 14.97 -6.81
C MET A 72 10.57 13.93 -7.51
N GLU A 73 11.90 14.09 -7.40
CA GLU A 73 12.86 13.14 -7.97
C GLU A 73 12.68 11.73 -7.40
N LYS A 74 12.50 11.60 -6.09
CA LYS A 74 12.30 10.28 -5.45
C LYS A 74 10.97 9.66 -5.87
N ILE A 75 9.90 10.46 -5.96
CA ILE A 75 8.59 9.98 -6.42
C ILE A 75 8.68 9.45 -7.86
N LEU A 76 9.30 10.21 -8.77
CA LEU A 76 9.46 9.79 -10.17
C LEU A 76 10.31 8.52 -10.28
N PHE A 77 11.38 8.41 -9.47
CA PHE A 77 12.19 7.21 -9.42
C PHE A 77 11.39 5.99 -8.96
N MET A 78 10.62 6.11 -7.87
CA MET A 78 9.75 5.05 -7.36
C MET A 78 8.71 4.64 -8.41
N LEU A 79 8.03 5.61 -9.03
CA LEU A 79 7.04 5.37 -10.08
C LEU A 79 7.64 4.73 -11.34
N GLY A 80 8.91 5.00 -11.64
CA GLY A 80 9.62 4.37 -12.75
C GLY A 80 9.85 2.86 -12.57
N LYS A 81 9.71 2.34 -11.35
CA LYS A 81 9.81 0.90 -11.04
C LYS A 81 8.46 0.18 -11.03
N LEU A 82 7.37 0.87 -11.35
CA LEU A 82 6.03 0.28 -11.47
C LEU A 82 5.54 0.34 -12.91
N GLU A 83 4.66 -0.59 -13.25
CA GLU A 83 3.98 -0.59 -14.53
C GLU A 83 2.80 0.38 -14.50
N LYS A 84 2.57 1.06 -15.63
CA LYS A 84 1.38 1.90 -15.81
C LYS A 84 0.24 1.08 -16.43
N PRO A 85 -1.02 1.44 -16.15
CA PRO A 85 -1.48 2.49 -15.22
C PRO A 85 -1.17 2.11 -13.76
N TYR A 86 -0.89 3.09 -12.90
CA TYR A 86 -0.47 2.83 -11.51
C TYR A 86 -1.65 2.42 -10.60
N CYS A 87 -2.30 1.30 -10.94
CA CYS A 87 -3.46 0.75 -10.24
C CYS A 87 -3.03 -0.09 -9.04
N TYR A 88 -2.31 0.52 -8.10
CA TYR A 88 -1.78 -0.13 -6.90
C TYR A 88 -2.39 0.48 -5.64
N SER A 89 -2.41 -0.32 -4.57
CA SER A 89 -2.80 0.14 -3.24
C SER A 89 -1.64 0.00 -2.26
N PHE A 90 -1.44 1.01 -1.41
CA PHE A 90 -0.49 0.91 -0.28
C PHE A 90 -0.88 -0.13 0.77
N LYS A 91 -2.08 -0.71 0.65
CA LYS A 91 -2.50 -1.90 1.43
C LYS A 91 -1.96 -3.21 0.86
N GLU A 92 -1.43 -3.18 -0.36
CA GLU A 92 -0.96 -4.37 -1.10
C GLU A 92 0.54 -4.31 -1.39
N ILE A 93 1.09 -3.11 -1.53
CA ILE A 93 2.51 -2.88 -1.82
C ILE A 93 3.10 -1.83 -0.88
N TYR A 94 4.39 -1.92 -0.64
CA TYR A 94 5.17 -0.91 0.07
C TYR A 94 6.53 -0.70 -0.61
N TRP A 95 7.15 0.44 -0.31
CA TRP A 95 8.49 0.73 -0.80
C TRP A 95 9.53 0.34 0.24
N ASP A 96 10.47 -0.51 -0.14
CA ASP A 96 11.67 -0.80 0.62
C ASP A 96 12.72 0.29 0.34
N PHE A 97 13.05 1.08 1.36
CA PHE A 97 14.04 2.14 1.24
C PHE A 97 15.49 1.65 1.22
N GLU A 98 15.76 0.45 1.74
CA GLU A 98 17.10 -0.13 1.76
C GLU A 98 17.48 -0.70 0.39
N ASN A 99 16.59 -1.53 -0.17
CA ASN A 99 16.79 -2.13 -1.50
C ASN A 99 16.26 -1.27 -2.65
N GLU A 100 15.60 -0.16 -2.32
CA GLU A 100 14.98 0.77 -3.27
C GLU A 100 14.01 0.07 -4.24
N GLU A 101 13.14 -0.79 -3.75
CA GLU A 101 12.20 -1.55 -4.58
C GLU A 101 10.78 -1.59 -4.03
N TRP A 102 9.82 -1.85 -4.91
CA TRP A 102 8.45 -2.11 -4.50
C TRP A 102 8.27 -3.59 -4.17
N LEU A 103 7.77 -3.86 -2.98
CA LEU A 103 7.49 -5.20 -2.49
C LEU A 103 6.01 -5.38 -2.24
N SER A 104 5.53 -6.61 -2.39
CA SER A 104 4.16 -6.96 -2.01
C SER A 104 4.09 -7.27 -0.53
N ILE A 105 3.08 -6.72 0.14
CA ILE A 105 2.75 -7.06 1.53
C ILE A 105 2.36 -8.54 1.63
N TYR A 106 1.68 -9.10 0.61
CA TYR A 106 1.36 -10.53 0.59
C TYR A 106 2.62 -11.40 0.57
N ASP A 107 3.59 -11.09 -0.30
CA ASP A 107 4.85 -11.83 -0.38
C ASP A 107 5.64 -11.73 0.93
N LEU A 108 5.59 -10.57 1.60
CA LEU A 108 6.19 -10.38 2.92
C LEU A 108 5.52 -11.30 3.96
N VAL A 109 4.19 -11.28 4.05
CA VAL A 109 3.42 -12.11 4.99
C VAL A 109 3.64 -13.60 4.71
N CYS A 110 3.69 -14.03 3.45
CA CYS A 110 3.98 -15.42 3.11
C CYS A 110 5.37 -15.86 3.57
N LYS A 111 6.40 -15.03 3.36
CA LYS A 111 7.76 -15.31 3.85
C LYS A 111 7.82 -15.36 5.37
N GLU A 112 7.16 -14.42 6.04
CA GLU A 112 7.09 -14.43 7.51
C GLU A 112 6.36 -15.67 8.03
N LEU A 113 5.22 -16.06 7.43
CA LEU A 113 4.49 -17.28 7.79
C LEU A 113 5.31 -18.56 7.54
N GLU A 114 6.13 -18.60 6.50
CA GLU A 114 7.07 -19.70 6.27
C GLU A 114 8.16 -19.77 7.35
N ASN A 115 8.66 -18.63 7.81
CA ASN A 115 9.60 -18.55 8.94
C ASN A 115 8.91 -18.92 10.27
N TYR A 116 7.68 -18.46 10.51
CA TYR A 116 6.88 -18.84 11.67
C TYR A 116 6.51 -20.33 11.67
N ARG A 117 6.29 -20.96 10.51
CA ARG A 117 6.12 -22.43 10.39
C ARG A 117 7.37 -23.22 10.77
N GLN A 118 8.56 -22.61 10.73
CA GLN A 118 9.79 -23.24 11.20
C GLN A 118 9.99 -23.06 12.71
N GLU A 119 9.49 -21.97 13.30
CA GLU A 119 9.57 -21.73 14.75
C GLU A 119 8.44 -22.42 15.54
N ILE A 120 7.25 -22.58 14.96
CA ILE A 120 6.10 -23.26 15.58
C ILE A 120 6.00 -24.69 15.03
N PHE A 121 7.01 -25.51 15.30
CA PHE A 121 6.91 -26.97 15.12
C PHE A 121 6.49 -27.70 16.40
N GLU A 122 5.93 -27.00 17.39
CA GLU A 122 5.39 -27.67 18.59
C GLU A 122 3.88 -27.52 18.83
N GLU A 123 3.15 -26.56 18.27
CA GLU A 123 1.68 -26.54 18.43
C GLU A 123 0.97 -25.75 17.31
N LEU A 124 0.43 -26.48 16.33
CA LEU A 124 -0.43 -25.93 15.28
C LEU A 124 -1.79 -25.51 15.86
N ILE A 125 -2.07 -24.21 15.86
CA ILE A 125 -3.40 -23.68 16.15
C ILE A 125 -4.13 -23.49 14.81
N GLU A 126 -5.03 -24.42 14.48
CA GLU A 126 -5.86 -24.38 13.25
C GLU A 126 -7.05 -23.40 13.33
N ASP A 127 -7.24 -22.73 14.48
CA ASP A 127 -8.38 -21.85 14.72
C ASP A 127 -7.99 -20.35 14.68
N LYS A 128 -8.65 -19.59 13.80
CA LYS A 128 -8.43 -18.14 13.59
C LYS A 128 -8.69 -17.29 14.82
N GLU A 129 -9.61 -17.68 15.69
CA GLU A 129 -9.90 -16.90 16.91
C GLU A 129 -8.81 -17.12 17.97
N LEU A 130 -8.29 -18.34 18.02
CA LEU A 130 -7.23 -18.75 18.95
C LEU A 130 -5.87 -18.14 18.52
N PHE A 131 -5.67 -17.91 17.21
CA PHE A 131 -4.56 -17.11 16.67
C PHE A 131 -4.62 -15.63 17.10
N LYS A 132 -5.80 -15.00 17.09
CA LYS A 132 -5.95 -13.60 17.54
C LYS A 132 -5.68 -13.46 19.04
N GLU A 133 -6.15 -14.42 19.83
CA GLU A 133 -5.92 -14.45 21.28
C GLU A 133 -4.43 -14.64 21.59
N ALA A 134 -3.75 -15.55 20.89
CA ALA A 134 -2.30 -15.73 21.00
C ALA A 134 -1.52 -14.46 20.63
N LEU A 135 -1.93 -13.73 19.59
CA LEU A 135 -1.33 -12.45 19.19
C LEU A 135 -1.53 -11.36 20.24
N SER A 136 -2.72 -11.26 20.83
CA SER A 136 -3.00 -10.30 21.91
C SER A 136 -2.13 -10.60 23.13
N ASN A 137 -2.07 -11.87 23.54
CA ASN A 137 -1.27 -12.29 24.68
C ASN A 137 0.23 -12.07 24.44
N PHE A 138 0.74 -12.29 23.22
CA PHE A 138 2.13 -12.02 22.87
C PHE A 138 2.47 -10.53 22.97
N VAL A 139 1.59 -9.65 22.47
CA VAL A 139 1.76 -8.18 22.57
C VAL A 139 1.74 -7.72 24.02
N ASP A 140 0.86 -8.26 24.85
CA ASP A 140 0.78 -7.93 26.28
C ASP A 140 1.99 -8.47 27.06
N THR A 141 2.46 -9.68 26.76
CA THR A 141 3.65 -10.28 27.40
C THR A 141 4.92 -9.49 27.05
N LYS A 142 5.05 -9.02 25.80
CA LYS A 142 6.20 -8.20 25.37
C LYS A 142 6.15 -6.76 25.87
N ARG A 143 5.02 -6.32 26.43
CA ARG A 143 4.87 -5.01 27.07
C ARG A 143 5.44 -4.98 28.49
N GLU A 144 5.54 -6.14 29.15
CA GLU A 144 6.08 -6.29 30.50
C GLU A 144 7.61 -6.51 30.52
N GLU A 145 8.19 -7.04 29.44
CA GLU A 145 9.65 -7.10 29.27
C GLU A 145 10.16 -5.74 28.75
N GLU A 146 11.10 -5.12 29.48
CA GLU A 146 11.70 -3.78 29.25
C GLU A 146 12.43 -3.57 27.90
N ASP A 147 12.11 -4.34 26.85
CA ASP A 147 12.78 -4.34 25.55
C ASP A 147 12.07 -3.48 24.47
N MET A 148 11.00 -2.77 24.84
CA MET A 148 10.23 -1.88 23.93
C MET A 148 11.03 -0.68 23.40
N ASP A 149 12.15 -0.32 24.04
CA ASP A 149 13.05 0.75 23.57
C ASP A 149 13.74 0.40 22.24
N LYS A 150 13.69 -0.87 21.83
CA LYS A 150 14.19 -1.33 20.53
C LYS A 150 13.15 -1.27 19.43
N TYR A 151 11.92 -0.82 19.67
CA TYR A 151 10.88 -0.83 18.64
C TYR A 151 10.29 0.56 18.41
N LEU A 152 10.30 1.03 17.17
CA LEU A 152 9.51 2.19 16.76
C LEU A 152 8.11 1.72 16.35
N ALA A 153 7.11 2.17 17.11
CA ALA A 153 5.71 1.96 16.78
C ALA A 153 5.19 3.08 15.87
N TYR A 154 4.66 2.72 14.71
CA TYR A 154 3.97 3.63 13.81
C TYR A 154 2.48 3.27 13.76
N ASN A 155 1.65 4.24 14.16
CA ASN A 155 0.20 4.08 14.19
C ASN A 155 -0.41 4.55 12.86
N PHE A 156 -1.12 3.66 12.17
CA PHE A 156 -1.82 3.93 10.90
C PHE A 156 -3.34 3.73 11.00
N GLY A 157 -3.90 3.97 12.20
CA GLY A 157 -5.34 3.92 12.44
C GLY A 157 -5.84 2.52 12.76
N GLU A 158 -5.89 1.62 11.78
CA GLU A 158 -6.43 0.25 11.96
C GLU A 158 -5.37 -0.78 12.35
N TYR A 159 -4.09 -0.39 12.38
CA TYR A 159 -2.98 -1.25 12.76
C TYR A 159 -1.80 -0.44 13.29
N ILE A 160 -0.97 -1.12 14.08
CA ILE A 160 0.29 -0.61 14.61
C ILE A 160 1.41 -1.44 13.99
N VAL A 161 2.34 -0.76 13.32
CA VAL A 161 3.54 -1.39 12.77
C VAL A 161 4.67 -1.18 13.77
N LEU A 162 5.29 -2.27 14.24
CA LEU A 162 6.45 -2.23 15.11
C LEU A 162 7.71 -2.48 14.28
N LYS A 163 8.59 -1.48 14.20
CA LYS A 163 9.90 -1.63 13.58
C LYS A 163 10.94 -1.88 14.65
N ARG A 164 11.54 -3.07 14.66
CA ARG A 164 12.69 -3.39 15.52
C ARG A 164 13.94 -2.62 15.06
N PHE A 165 14.72 -2.14 16.02
CA PHE A 165 16.07 -1.64 15.86
C PHE A 165 17.07 -2.70 16.33
N GLY A 166 18.07 -2.95 15.48
CA GLY A 166 19.31 -3.65 15.81
C GLY A 166 19.27 -5.16 15.58
N GLU A 167 20.06 -5.60 14.59
CA GLU A 167 21.45 -5.99 14.87
C GLU A 167 22.40 -4.87 14.41
#